data_AF-F9S1A5-F1
#
_entry.id   AF-F9S1A5-F1
#
_cell.length_a   1.000
_cell.length_b   1.000
_cell.length_c   1.000
_cell.angle_alpha   90.00
_cell.angle_beta   90.00
_cell.angle_gamma   90.00
#
_symmetry.space_group_name_H-M   'P 1'
#
loop_
_entity.id
_entity.type
_entity.pdbx_description
1 polymer ?
#
loop_
_entity_poly.entity_id
_entity_poly.type
_entity_poly.pdbx_seq_one_letter_code
_entity_poly.pdbx_strand_id
1 'polypeptide(L)'
;MCGIDPLTNQNFEHRREWIKNKIYALSQVYCIDICAYAIMSNHYHLVVHINRDKATTLSNHEVVERWQQEHKLPSLVSRWLLGQLTSDAETETCLSIIDSWRSRLWSLR
;
A
#
# COMPACT_ATOMS: atom_id res chain seq x y z
N MET A 1 -10.37 -5.97 -19.89
CA MET A 1 -9.24 -5.44 -19.09
C MET A 1 -7.89 -5.58 -19.81
N CYS A 2 -7.63 -6.64 -20.58
CA CYS A 2 -6.45 -6.79 -21.46
C CYS A 2 -6.86 -7.52 -22.77
N GLY A 3 -6.03 -7.50 -23.81
CA GLY A 3 -6.28 -8.18 -25.10
C GLY A 3 -6.68 -7.24 -26.24
N ILE A 4 -6.95 -7.78 -27.41
CA ILE A 4 -7.36 -6.99 -28.59
C ILE A 4 -8.87 -6.78 -28.51
N ASP A 5 -9.30 -5.52 -28.57
CA ASP A 5 -10.72 -5.20 -28.68
C ASP A 5 -11.22 -5.54 -30.10
N PRO A 6 -12.19 -6.46 -30.26
CA PRO A 6 -12.67 -6.87 -31.58
C PRO A 6 -13.44 -5.78 -32.33
N LEU A 7 -13.93 -4.73 -31.66
CA LEU A 7 -14.63 -3.60 -32.29
C LEU A 7 -13.68 -2.52 -32.81
N THR A 8 -12.57 -2.27 -32.11
CA THR A 8 -11.62 -1.19 -32.42
C THR A 8 -10.26 -1.69 -32.91
N ASN A 9 -10.04 -3.01 -32.87
CA ASN A 9 -8.77 -3.71 -33.11
C ASN A 9 -7.60 -3.21 -32.25
N GLN A 10 -7.89 -2.54 -31.14
CA GLN A 10 -6.89 -1.92 -30.28
C GLN A 10 -6.32 -2.93 -29.28
N ASN A 11 -4.98 -3.01 -29.17
CA ASN A 11 -4.31 -3.96 -28.30
C ASN A 11 -4.07 -3.39 -26.89
N PHE A 12 -4.72 -4.00 -25.88
CA PHE A 12 -4.61 -3.65 -24.46
C PHE A 12 -3.75 -4.62 -23.65
N GLU A 13 -2.96 -5.51 -24.25
CA GLU A 13 -2.09 -6.45 -23.53
C GLU A 13 -1.05 -5.77 -22.64
N HIS A 14 -0.61 -4.55 -22.98
CA HIS A 14 0.28 -3.73 -22.16
C HIS A 14 -0.25 -3.50 -20.73
N ARG A 15 -1.58 -3.59 -20.54
CA ARG A 15 -2.21 -3.45 -19.22
C ARG A 15 -1.91 -4.64 -18.31
N ARG A 16 -1.57 -5.82 -18.84
CA ARG A 16 -1.20 -7.00 -18.04
C ARG A 16 0.07 -6.74 -17.24
N GLU A 17 1.10 -6.21 -17.91
CA GLU A 17 2.37 -5.87 -17.24
C GLU A 17 2.18 -4.74 -16.22
N TRP A 18 1.36 -3.73 -16.57
CA TRP A 18 1.04 -2.65 -15.65
C TRP A 18 0.32 -3.14 -14.38
N ILE A 19 -0.68 -4.01 -14.51
CA ILE A 19 -1.41 -4.61 -13.37
C ILE A 19 -0.43 -5.39 -12.49
N LYS A 20 0.43 -6.23 -13.09
CA LYS A 20 1.45 -6.99 -12.36
C LYS A 20 2.38 -6.06 -11.57
N ASN A 21 2.92 -5.02 -12.22
CA ASN A 21 3.81 -4.07 -11.57
C ASN A 21 3.12 -3.31 -10.44
N LYS A 22 1.85 -2.92 -10.60
CA LYS A 22 1.10 -2.26 -9.53
C LYS A 22 0.85 -3.20 -8.34
N ILE A 23 0.51 -4.46 -8.60
CA ILE A 23 0.35 -5.49 -7.55
C ILE A 23 1.66 -5.67 -6.77
N TYR A 24 2.80 -5.79 -7.45
CA TYR A 24 4.10 -5.87 -6.79
C TYR A 24 4.45 -4.62 -5.99
N ALA A 25 4.24 -3.42 -6.55
CA ALA A 25 4.50 -2.17 -5.84
C ALA A 25 3.67 -2.08 -4.54
N LEU A 26 2.38 -2.42 -4.61
CA LEU A 26 1.52 -2.44 -3.43
C LEU A 26 1.95 -3.50 -2.41
N SER A 27 2.43 -4.68 -2.82
CA SER A 27 2.94 -5.68 -1.88
C SER A 27 4.20 -5.25 -1.11
N GLN A 28 4.94 -4.26 -1.60
CA GLN A 28 6.09 -3.71 -0.88
C GLN A 28 5.68 -2.67 0.17
N VAL A 29 4.61 -1.94 -0.11
CA VAL A 29 4.05 -0.92 0.80
C VAL A 29 3.23 -1.57 1.90
N TYR A 30 2.34 -2.49 1.52
CA TYR A 30 1.45 -3.19 2.43
C TYR A 30 2.13 -4.45 2.96
N CYS A 31 1.80 -4.84 4.18
CA CYS A 31 2.25 -6.11 4.77
C CYS A 31 1.38 -7.26 4.23
N ILE A 32 1.37 -7.40 2.90
CA ILE A 32 0.55 -8.34 2.16
C ILE A 32 1.44 -9.03 1.13
N ASP A 33 1.61 -10.33 1.30
CA ASP A 33 2.44 -11.15 0.42
C ASP A 33 1.59 -11.72 -0.72
N ILE A 34 2.12 -11.73 -1.94
CA ILE A 34 1.45 -12.31 -3.11
C ILE A 34 1.81 -13.79 -3.21
N CYS A 35 0.84 -14.67 -2.98
CA CYS A 35 1.05 -16.12 -3.07
C CYS A 35 0.87 -16.64 -4.50
N ALA A 36 -0.13 -16.13 -5.22
CA ALA A 36 -0.41 -16.50 -6.61
C ALA A 36 -1.22 -15.41 -7.32
N TYR A 37 -1.10 -15.32 -8.64
CA TYR A 37 -1.93 -14.45 -9.45
C TYR A 37 -2.23 -15.07 -10.83
N ALA A 38 -3.37 -14.73 -11.41
CA ALA A 38 -3.72 -15.06 -12.79
C ALA A 38 -4.37 -13.84 -13.45
N ILE A 39 -3.86 -13.37 -14.59
CA ILE A 39 -4.39 -12.18 -15.29
C ILE A 39 -4.94 -12.60 -16.66
N MET A 40 -6.27 -12.57 -16.78
CA MET A 40 -7.01 -12.87 -18.00
C MET A 40 -7.43 -11.58 -18.70
N SER A 41 -7.95 -11.69 -19.92
CA SER A 41 -8.41 -10.55 -20.71
C SER A 41 -9.59 -9.81 -20.08
N ASN A 42 -10.45 -10.49 -19.32
CA ASN A 42 -11.65 -9.93 -18.72
C ASN A 42 -11.62 -9.83 -17.17
N HIS A 43 -10.74 -10.54 -16.48
CA HIS A 43 -10.62 -10.49 -15.01
C HIS A 43 -9.22 -10.92 -14.55
N TYR A 44 -8.94 -10.80 -13.25
CA TYR A 44 -7.76 -11.37 -12.63
C TYR A 44 -8.12 -12.07 -11.32
N HIS A 45 -7.35 -13.09 -10.96
CA HIS A 45 -7.36 -13.72 -9.65
C HIS A 45 -6.09 -13.33 -8.91
N LEU A 46 -6.21 -12.99 -7.62
CA LEU A 46 -5.10 -12.65 -6.76
C LEU A 46 -5.26 -13.41 -5.44
N VAL A 47 -4.28 -14.24 -5.11
CA VAL A 47 -4.19 -14.92 -3.82
C VAL A 47 -3.13 -14.21 -3.00
N VAL A 48 -3.55 -13.66 -1.86
CA VAL A 48 -2.68 -12.92 -0.95
C VAL A 48 -2.63 -13.56 0.42
N HIS A 49 -1.51 -13.38 1.11
CA HIS A 49 -1.35 -13.66 2.52
C HIS A 49 -1.26 -12.34 3.30
N ILE A 50 -2.17 -12.14 4.25
CA ILE A 50 -2.16 -10.97 5.12
C ILE A 50 -1.15 -11.21 6.23
N ASN A 51 -0.05 -10.46 6.22
CA ASN A 51 1.05 -10.61 7.17
C ASN A 51 0.90 -9.60 8.31
N ARG A 52 -0.07 -9.85 9.19
CA ARG A 52 -0.35 -8.98 10.35
C ARG A 52 0.87 -8.88 11.27
N ASP A 53 1.57 -10.00 11.48
CA ASP A 53 2.72 -10.05 12.38
C ASP A 53 3.81 -9.08 11.91
N LYS A 54 4.14 -9.10 10.61
CA LYS A 54 5.05 -8.14 10.00
C LYS A 54 4.64 -6.70 10.30
N ALA A 55 3.37 -6.35 10.10
CA ALA A 55 2.88 -5.00 10.38
C ALA A 55 3.01 -4.61 11.86
N THR A 56 2.74 -5.55 12.78
CA THR A 56 2.84 -5.30 14.23
C THR A 56 4.28 -5.15 14.71
N THR A 57 5.25 -5.78 14.04
CA THR A 57 6.66 -5.64 14.37
C THR A 57 7.29 -4.33 13.87
N LEU A 58 6.59 -3.57 13.03
CA LEU A 58 7.13 -2.32 12.49
C LEU A 58 7.20 -1.23 13.55
N SER A 59 8.35 -0.57 13.62
CA SER A 59 8.49 0.70 14.33
C SER A 59 7.60 1.78 13.72
N ASN A 60 7.30 2.83 14.49
CA ASN A 60 6.48 3.94 14.00
C ASN A 60 7.12 4.61 12.76
N HIS A 61 8.44 4.72 12.71
CA HIS A 61 9.16 5.28 11.56
C HIS A 61 8.98 4.43 10.31
N GLU A 62 9.12 3.12 10.44
CA GLU A 62 8.93 2.15 9.35
C GLU A 62 7.49 2.11 8.83
N VAL A 63 6.49 2.37 9.67
CA VAL A 63 5.10 2.52 9.24
C VAL A 63 4.95 3.78 8.40
N VAL A 64 5.50 4.91 8.85
CA VAL A 64 5.45 6.19 8.11
C VAL A 64 6.20 6.08 6.78
N GLU A 65 7.39 5.46 6.77
CA GLU A 65 8.20 5.28 5.57
C GLU A 65 7.51 4.44 4.49
N ARG A 66 6.77 3.39 4.89
CA ARG A 66 5.94 2.63 3.95
C ARG A 66 4.74 3.46 3.48
N TRP A 67 4.05 4.12 4.41
CA TRP A 67 2.84 4.89 4.10
C TRP A 67 3.10 6.03 3.11
N GLN A 68 4.24 6.72 3.23
CA GLN A 68 4.59 7.86 2.35
C GLN A 68 4.83 7.46 0.88
N GLN A 69 5.05 6.18 0.58
CA GLN A 69 5.28 5.71 -0.80
C GLN A 69 4.04 5.88 -1.69
N GLU A 70 2.85 5.75 -1.11
CA GLU A 70 1.57 5.83 -1.85
C GLU A 70 0.67 6.97 -1.34
N HIS A 71 1.01 7.60 -0.22
CA HIS A 71 0.17 8.62 0.43
C HIS A 71 0.95 9.85 0.86
N LYS A 72 0.27 11.01 0.85
CA LYS A 72 0.85 12.25 1.38
C LYS A 72 0.81 12.22 2.92
N LEU A 73 1.89 12.64 3.54
CA LEU A 73 1.97 12.77 5.00
C LEU A 73 1.27 14.06 5.47
N PRO A 74 0.44 14.01 6.52
CA PRO A 74 -0.03 15.21 7.19
C PRO A 74 1.13 15.98 7.82
N SER A 75 1.01 17.31 7.91
CA SER A 75 2.04 18.19 8.47
C SER A 75 2.48 17.79 9.87
N LEU A 76 1.55 17.30 10.70
CA LEU A 76 1.82 16.81 12.04
C LEU A 76 2.84 15.66 12.03
N VAL A 77 2.67 14.67 11.13
CA VAL A 77 3.56 13.51 11.02
C VAL A 77 4.90 13.91 10.40
N SER A 78 4.91 14.84 9.44
CA SER A 78 6.15 15.38 8.88
C SER A 78 6.98 16.11 9.95
N ARG A 79 6.35 16.92 10.82
CA ARG A 79 7.04 17.54 11.95
C ARG A 79 7.51 16.53 12.98
N TRP A 80 6.76 15.45 13.21
CA TRP A 80 7.19 14.35 14.07
C TRP A 80 8.46 13.68 13.56
N LEU A 81 8.55 13.40 12.25
CA LEU A 81 9.78 12.87 11.64
C LEU A 81 10.98 13.81 11.80
N LEU A 82 10.75 15.12 11.85
CA LEU A 82 11.78 16.13 12.04
C LEU A 82 12.09 16.41 13.53
N GLY A 83 11.42 15.72 14.48
CA GLY A 83 11.59 15.97 15.91
C GLY A 83 11.07 17.35 16.37
N GLN A 84 10.14 17.95 15.64
CA GLN A 84 9.65 19.32 15.85
C GLN A 84 8.32 19.40 16.62
N LEU A 85 7.87 18.31 17.25
CA LEU A 85 6.69 18.37 18.12
C LEU A 85 7.06 19.00 19.45
N THR A 86 6.23 19.91 19.95
CA THR A 86 6.52 20.69 21.16
C THR A 86 5.61 20.34 22.32
N SER A 87 4.58 19.52 22.09
CA SER A 87 3.65 19.09 23.13
C SER A 87 3.39 17.58 23.10
N ASP A 88 3.09 17.04 24.29
CA ASP A 88 2.73 15.64 24.45
C ASP A 88 1.42 15.31 23.72
N ALA A 89 0.46 16.23 23.69
CA ALA A 89 -0.81 16.05 22.98
C ALA A 89 -0.63 15.92 21.45
N GLU A 90 0.28 16.71 20.86
CA GLU A 90 0.65 16.56 19.44
C GLU A 90 1.31 15.21 19.17
N THR A 91 2.16 14.76 20.09
CA THR A 91 2.86 13.48 19.99
C THR A 91 1.87 12.32 20.07
N GLU A 92 0.97 12.33 21.05
CA GLU A 92 -0.08 11.31 21.21
C GLU A 92 -0.99 11.24 19.98
N THR A 93 -1.43 12.40 19.47
CA THR A 93 -2.24 12.48 18.25
C THR A 93 -1.50 11.90 17.05
N CYS A 94 -0.21 12.23 16.90
CA CYS A 94 0.63 11.69 15.83
C CYS A 94 0.75 10.16 15.93
N LEU A 95 0.99 9.62 17.14
CA LEU A 95 1.10 8.19 17.36
C LEU A 95 -0.21 7.45 17.09
N SER A 96 -1.36 8.03 17.44
CA SER A 96 -2.67 7.47 17.11
C SER A 96 -2.90 7.40 15.59
N ILE A 97 -2.49 8.43 14.84
CA ILE A 97 -2.54 8.41 13.37
C ILE A 97 -1.67 7.28 12.82
N ILE A 98 -0.44 7.15 13.30
CA ILE A 98 0.51 6.11 12.86
C ILE A 98 -0.03 4.72 13.17
N ASP A 99 -0.67 4.51 14.33
CA ASP A 99 -1.24 3.22 14.70
C ASP A 99 -2.45 2.82 13.83
N SER A 100 -3.26 3.80 13.44
CA SER A 100 -4.31 3.61 12.42
C SER A 100 -3.70 3.15 11.09
N TRP A 101 -2.58 3.75 10.66
CA TRP A 101 -1.89 3.33 9.44
C TRP A 101 -1.30 1.94 9.55
N ARG A 102 -0.69 1.59 10.70
CA ARG A 102 -0.18 0.24 10.98
C ARG A 102 -1.27 -0.81 10.76
N SER A 103 -2.48 -0.54 11.25
CA SER A 103 -3.64 -1.42 11.03
C SER A 103 -4.05 -1.51 9.56
N ARG A 104 -3.94 -0.41 8.81
CA ARG A 104 -4.29 -0.35 7.39
C ARG A 104 -3.26 -1.04 6.49
N LEU A 105 -2.00 -1.17 6.91
CA LEU A 105 -0.97 -1.86 6.14
C LEU A 105 -1.27 -3.36 5.91
N TRP A 106 -2.15 -3.97 6.71
CA TRP A 106 -2.57 -5.36 6.54
C TRP A 106 -4.10 -5.50 6.32
N SER A 107 -4.80 -4.38 6.11
CA SER A 107 -6.24 -4.38 5.81
C SER A 107 -6.47 -4.45 4.29
N LEU A 108 -7.45 -5.26 3.88
CA LEU A 108 -7.98 -5.28 2.50
C LEU A 108 -9.25 -4.43 2.32
N ARG A 109 -9.72 -3.77 3.39
CA ARG A 109 -10.85 -2.83 3.38
C ARG A 109 -10.41 -1.38 3.27
#